data_AF-A0A3M1MX82-F1
#
_entry.id   AF-A0A3M1MX82-F1
#
_cell.length_a   1.000
_cell.length_b   1.000
_cell.length_c   1.000
_cell.angle_alpha   90.00
_cell.angle_beta   90.00
_cell.angle_gamma   90.00
#
_symmetry.space_group_name_H-M   'P 1'
#
loop_
_entity.id
_entity.type
_entity.pdbx_description
1 polymer ?
#
loop_
_entity_poly.entity_id
_entity_poly.type
_entity_poly.pdbx_seq_one_letter_code
_entity_poly.pdbx_strand_id
1 'polypeptide(L)'
;MLTDILYDATYIINMPIVKAHKPAKPGSSIAIPASISMKNHYGSINYVYASSNRSSLHEYMEINGGAYYTSTYNPVVDVNKHPIIKNKTALILADCLYGSTGSSDDAIKTWYIFGNQPANSILVSTDPVALDCVAVDLLRLELPHQNNRNLDDLRVYDFLFCAQEAGLGVCEGTRGNPGGDPLQTPYGSGYSNITYVRIDR
;
A
#
# COMPACT_ATOMS: atom_id res chain seq x y z
N MET A 1 23.71 7.76 5.32
CA MET A 1 22.82 6.80 4.63
C MET A 1 21.37 7.14 4.97
N LEU A 2 20.36 6.77 4.15
CA LEU A 2 18.94 7.08 4.47
C LEU A 2 18.54 6.60 5.87
N THR A 3 19.08 5.44 6.29
CA THR A 3 18.86 4.88 7.62
C THR A 3 19.34 5.78 8.76
N ASP A 4 20.47 6.50 8.58
CA ASP A 4 20.98 7.45 9.58
C ASP A 4 20.06 8.66 9.71
N ILE A 5 19.53 9.15 8.57
CA ILE A 5 18.56 10.26 8.56
C ILE A 5 17.28 9.84 9.31
N LEU A 6 16.78 8.61 9.09
CA LEU A 6 15.63 8.09 9.84
C LEU A 6 15.95 7.91 11.34
N TYR A 7 17.19 7.57 11.68
CA TYR A 7 17.65 7.45 13.06
C TYR A 7 17.74 8.79 13.78
N ASP A 8 18.19 9.85 13.11
CA ASP A 8 18.34 11.19 13.68
C ASP A 8 17.06 12.01 13.66
N ALA A 9 16.14 11.74 12.72
CA ALA A 9 14.88 12.46 12.59
C ALA A 9 14.06 12.39 13.88
N THR A 10 13.37 13.48 14.25
CA THR A 10 12.37 13.47 15.32
C THR A 10 11.01 12.99 14.80
N TYR A 11 10.65 13.45 13.59
CA TYR A 11 9.41 13.12 12.91
C TYR A 11 9.69 12.78 11.45
N ILE A 12 8.89 11.89 10.89
CA ILE A 12 8.88 11.50 9.50
C ILE A 12 7.52 11.88 8.91
N ILE A 13 7.55 12.63 7.80
CA ILE A 13 6.40 12.78 6.92
C ILE A 13 6.64 11.83 5.75
N ASN A 14 5.76 10.84 5.60
CA ASN A 14 5.84 9.85 4.54
C ASN A 14 5.04 10.34 3.33
N MET A 15 5.67 10.50 2.17
CA MET A 15 5.02 11.00 0.95
C MET A 15 5.06 9.96 -0.18
N PRO A 16 4.29 8.86 -0.08
CA PRO A 16 4.24 7.86 -1.13
C PRO A 16 3.40 8.33 -2.33
N ILE A 17 3.49 7.60 -3.44
CA ILE A 17 2.60 7.76 -4.60
C ILE A 17 1.64 6.58 -4.62
N VAL A 18 0.34 6.81 -4.84
CA VAL A 18 -0.64 5.73 -5.04
C VAL A 18 -0.38 5.09 -6.40
N LYS A 19 0.40 4.01 -6.41
CA LYS A 19 0.72 3.27 -7.63
C LYS A 19 0.58 1.77 -7.41
N ALA A 20 0.08 1.07 -8.41
CA ALA A 20 0.11 -0.38 -8.41
C ALA A 20 1.55 -0.90 -8.56
N HIS A 21 1.83 -2.05 -7.97
CA HIS A 21 3.08 -2.79 -8.17
C HIS A 21 2.81 -3.95 -9.11
N LYS A 22 3.63 -4.15 -10.14
CA LYS A 22 3.48 -5.27 -11.08
C LYS A 22 4.24 -6.51 -10.58
N PRO A 23 3.64 -7.71 -10.66
CA PRO A 23 4.32 -8.95 -10.27
C PRO A 23 5.61 -9.10 -11.05
N ALA A 24 6.66 -9.64 -10.41
CA ALA A 24 7.90 -9.96 -11.08
C ALA A 24 7.75 -11.20 -11.99
N LYS A 25 6.75 -12.06 -11.72
CA LYS A 25 6.50 -13.30 -12.46
C LYS A 25 5.15 -13.25 -13.21
N PRO A 26 5.08 -13.64 -14.48
CA PRO A 26 3.80 -13.77 -15.19
C PRO A 26 2.86 -14.74 -14.46
N GLY A 27 1.60 -14.33 -14.26
CA GLY A 27 0.59 -15.13 -13.56
C GLY A 27 0.62 -15.05 -12.02
N SER A 28 1.55 -14.31 -11.42
CA SER A 28 1.53 -14.02 -9.98
C SER A 28 0.72 -12.75 -9.67
N SER A 29 0.25 -12.63 -8.43
CA SER A 29 -0.22 -11.37 -7.83
C SER A 29 0.79 -10.94 -6.76
N ILE A 30 0.74 -9.69 -6.30
CA ILE A 30 1.65 -9.24 -5.24
C ILE A 30 0.83 -8.94 -4.01
N ALA A 31 1.24 -9.52 -2.88
CA ALA A 31 0.67 -9.30 -1.55
C ALA A 31 0.72 -7.84 -1.13
N ILE A 32 1.58 -7.05 -1.77
CA ILE A 32 1.60 -5.59 -1.72
C ILE A 32 1.27 -5.09 -3.12
N PRO A 33 -0.02 -5.06 -3.49
CA PRO A 33 -0.45 -4.73 -4.85
C PRO A 33 -0.15 -3.26 -5.19
N ALA A 34 0.23 -2.46 -4.20
CA ALA A 34 0.42 -1.03 -4.30
C ALA A 34 1.68 -0.55 -3.56
N SER A 35 2.50 0.28 -4.21
CA SER A 35 3.72 0.83 -3.60
C SER A 35 3.41 2.14 -2.88
N ILE A 36 2.83 2.05 -1.68
CA ILE A 36 2.29 3.21 -0.94
C ILE A 36 3.10 3.45 0.35
N SER A 37 2.46 3.69 1.50
CA SER A 37 3.08 4.20 2.73
C SER A 37 4.09 3.21 3.28
N MET A 38 3.67 1.98 3.56
CA MET A 38 4.54 1.02 4.21
C MET A 38 5.68 0.56 3.29
N LYS A 39 5.42 0.45 1.97
CA LYS A 39 6.44 0.09 0.99
C LYS A 39 7.44 1.23 0.74
N ASN A 40 7.13 2.49 1.09
CA ASN A 40 8.08 3.59 0.91
C ASN A 40 9.36 3.41 1.76
N HIS A 41 9.23 2.76 2.91
CA HIS A 41 10.37 2.43 3.77
C HIS A 41 11.24 1.27 3.25
N TYR A 42 10.86 0.58 2.17
CA TYR A 42 11.75 -0.41 1.55
C TYR A 42 13.02 0.21 0.98
N GLY A 43 12.97 1.50 0.64
CA GLY A 43 14.15 2.27 0.22
C GLY A 43 15.23 2.36 1.28
N SER A 44 14.88 2.27 2.58
CA SER A 44 15.83 2.38 3.68
C SER A 44 16.57 1.08 4.02
N ILE A 45 16.30 -0.01 3.30
CA ILE A 45 17.01 -1.29 3.44
C ILE A 45 18.24 -1.27 2.53
N ASN A 46 19.44 -1.32 3.11
CA ASN A 46 20.67 -1.37 2.32
C ASN A 46 21.11 -2.81 2.01
N TYR A 47 20.91 -3.71 2.95
CA TYR A 47 21.32 -5.11 2.86
C TYR A 47 20.33 -6.01 3.60
N VAL A 48 20.14 -7.23 3.08
CA VAL A 48 19.32 -8.28 3.71
C VAL A 48 20.24 -9.43 4.04
N TYR A 49 20.40 -9.73 5.33
CA TYR A 49 21.25 -10.84 5.77
C TYR A 49 20.71 -12.17 5.22
N ALA A 50 21.61 -13.07 4.82
CA ALA A 50 21.30 -14.32 4.09
C ALA A 50 20.77 -14.13 2.65
N SER A 51 20.91 -12.93 2.08
CA SER A 51 20.64 -12.66 0.66
C SER A 51 21.72 -11.77 0.04
N SER A 52 21.90 -11.87 -1.27
CA SER A 52 22.80 -11.00 -2.04
C SER A 52 22.14 -9.68 -2.50
N ASN A 53 20.82 -9.52 -2.33
CA ASN A 53 20.07 -8.35 -2.80
C ASN A 53 18.73 -8.19 -2.06
N ARG A 54 18.32 -6.95 -1.77
CA ARG A 54 16.96 -6.60 -1.29
C ARG A 54 15.83 -7.20 -2.13
N SER A 55 16.07 -7.46 -3.41
CA SER A 55 15.10 -8.13 -4.29
C SER A 55 14.69 -9.52 -3.81
N SER A 56 15.49 -10.22 -3.00
CA SER A 56 15.12 -11.52 -2.44
C SER A 56 13.87 -11.46 -1.56
N LEU A 57 13.57 -10.30 -0.99
CA LEU A 57 12.40 -10.16 -0.14
C LEU A 57 11.08 -10.26 -0.95
N HIS A 58 11.12 -10.12 -2.28
CA HIS A 58 9.94 -10.36 -3.14
C HIS A 58 9.44 -11.81 -3.04
N GLU A 59 10.32 -12.77 -2.74
CA GLU A 59 9.94 -14.18 -2.54
C GLU A 59 8.99 -14.40 -1.35
N TYR A 60 8.88 -13.42 -0.43
CA TYR A 60 7.93 -13.44 0.68
C TYR A 60 6.63 -12.65 0.37
N MET A 61 6.58 -11.93 -0.75
CA MET A 61 5.49 -11.01 -1.08
C MET A 61 4.74 -11.37 -2.37
N GLU A 62 5.26 -12.28 -3.18
CA GLU A 62 4.64 -12.74 -4.43
C GLU A 62 3.57 -13.82 -4.15
N ILE A 63 2.30 -13.46 -4.31
CA ILE A 63 1.17 -14.38 -4.27
C ILE A 63 1.23 -15.26 -5.52
N ASN A 64 1.25 -16.58 -5.34
CA ASN A 64 1.40 -17.56 -6.43
C ASN A 64 2.71 -17.37 -7.22
N GLY A 65 3.85 -17.32 -6.54
CA GLY A 65 5.14 -17.19 -7.21
C GLY A 65 6.34 -17.00 -6.27
N GLY A 66 6.10 -16.57 -5.03
CA GLY A 66 7.14 -16.46 -4.00
C GLY A 66 7.36 -17.77 -3.26
N ALA A 67 8.61 -18.20 -3.17
CA ALA A 67 9.00 -19.43 -2.48
C ALA A 67 8.67 -19.43 -0.97
N TYR A 68 8.50 -18.25 -0.38
CA TYR A 68 8.33 -18.06 1.06
C TYR A 68 7.08 -17.25 1.42
N TYR A 69 6.15 -17.09 0.47
CA TYR A 69 4.90 -16.40 0.73
C TYR A 69 4.07 -17.14 1.78
N THR A 70 3.53 -16.38 2.75
CA THR A 70 2.48 -16.84 3.67
C THR A 70 1.48 -15.72 3.91
N SER A 71 0.24 -16.05 4.28
CA SER A 71 -0.78 -15.04 4.61
C SER A 71 -0.55 -14.35 5.96
N THR A 72 0.39 -14.84 6.76
CA THR A 72 0.63 -14.41 8.15
C THR A 72 1.99 -13.75 8.36
N TYR A 73 2.77 -13.54 7.30
CA TYR A 73 4.06 -12.86 7.36
C TYR A 73 4.32 -12.05 6.09
N ASN A 74 4.82 -10.83 6.27
CA ASN A 74 5.31 -9.98 5.18
C ASN A 74 6.48 -9.09 5.67
N PRO A 75 7.64 -9.08 5.00
CA PRO A 75 8.81 -8.33 5.46
C PRO A 75 8.62 -6.81 5.48
N VAL A 76 7.64 -6.26 4.76
CA VAL A 76 7.29 -4.84 4.88
C VAL A 76 6.80 -4.51 6.30
N VAL A 77 6.14 -5.45 6.96
CA VAL A 77 5.69 -5.29 8.34
C VAL A 77 6.89 -5.14 9.28
N ASP A 78 7.93 -5.96 9.13
CA ASP A 78 9.13 -5.87 9.99
C ASP A 78 9.83 -4.52 9.88
N VAL A 79 9.94 -4.00 8.66
CA VAL A 79 10.51 -2.68 8.38
C VAL A 79 9.70 -1.59 9.09
N ASN A 80 8.37 -1.62 8.95
CA ASN A 80 7.50 -0.59 9.52
C ASN A 80 7.32 -0.72 11.03
N LYS A 81 7.55 -1.91 11.61
CA LYS A 81 7.59 -2.13 13.07
C LYS A 81 8.85 -1.59 13.72
N HIS A 82 9.92 -1.34 12.96
CA HIS A 82 11.16 -0.86 13.54
C HIS A 82 10.93 0.50 14.24
N PRO A 83 11.40 0.71 15.49
CA PRO A 83 11.11 1.92 16.27
C PRO A 83 11.48 3.23 15.59
N ILE A 84 12.54 3.23 14.77
CA ILE A 84 12.98 4.43 14.01
C ILE A 84 12.00 4.84 12.90
N ILE A 85 11.07 3.96 12.54
CA ILE A 85 9.99 4.26 11.60
C ILE A 85 8.69 4.40 12.38
N LYS A 86 8.26 3.34 13.09
CA LYS A 86 6.97 3.27 13.78
C LYS A 86 6.71 4.48 14.68
N ASN A 87 7.69 4.85 15.50
CA ASN A 87 7.49 5.89 16.52
C ASN A 87 7.68 7.31 15.98
N LYS A 88 8.09 7.43 14.71
CA LYS A 88 8.49 8.70 14.11
C LYS A 88 7.60 9.12 12.96
N THR A 89 6.95 8.19 12.25
CA THR A 89 5.97 8.53 11.22
C THR A 89 4.79 9.26 11.84
N ALA A 90 4.76 10.58 11.62
CA ALA A 90 3.78 11.48 12.21
C ALA A 90 2.63 11.79 11.24
N LEU A 91 2.90 11.74 9.93
CA LEU A 91 1.94 12.07 8.89
C LEU A 91 2.29 11.34 7.60
N ILE A 92 1.26 10.93 6.87
CA ILE A 92 1.37 10.35 5.54
C ILE A 92 0.55 11.20 4.57
N LEU A 93 1.19 11.62 3.48
CA LEU A 93 0.60 12.40 2.40
C LEU A 93 0.79 11.63 1.09
N ALA A 94 -0.16 10.75 0.75
CA ALA A 94 -0.05 9.97 -0.46
C ALA A 94 -0.53 10.76 -1.68
N ASP A 95 0.34 10.89 -2.68
CA ASP A 95 0.03 11.50 -3.95
C ASP A 95 -0.88 10.58 -4.76
N CYS A 96 -2.12 11.02 -4.95
CA CYS A 96 -3.13 10.42 -5.81
C CYS A 96 -3.59 11.44 -6.87
N LEU A 97 -2.68 12.26 -7.40
CA LEU A 97 -2.97 13.19 -8.50
C LEU A 97 -3.14 12.42 -9.81
N TYR A 98 -2.17 11.54 -10.08
CA TYR A 98 -2.14 10.69 -11.27
C TYR A 98 -1.94 9.21 -10.92
N GLY A 99 -1.07 8.86 -9.96
CA GLY A 99 -0.75 7.45 -9.70
C GLY A 99 -0.12 6.72 -10.90
N SER A 100 -0.04 5.39 -10.85
CA SER A 100 0.51 4.57 -11.95
C SER A 100 -0.01 3.12 -11.91
N THR A 101 -0.10 2.47 -13.07
CA THR A 101 -0.55 1.08 -13.24
C THR A 101 0.53 0.03 -12.91
N GLY A 102 1.76 0.47 -12.64
CA GLY A 102 2.88 -0.41 -12.35
C GLY A 102 4.09 0.32 -11.76
N SER A 103 5.14 -0.44 -11.46
CA SER A 103 6.37 0.12 -10.88
C SER A 103 7.18 0.98 -11.84
N SER A 104 7.02 0.75 -13.14
CA SER A 104 7.78 1.35 -14.24
C SER A 104 6.86 1.79 -15.39
N ASP A 105 5.57 1.91 -15.12
CA ASP A 105 4.58 2.33 -16.11
C ASP A 105 4.36 3.83 -16.06
N ASP A 106 3.86 4.37 -17.17
CA ASP A 106 3.43 5.77 -17.24
C ASP A 106 2.35 6.08 -16.20
N ALA A 107 2.26 7.38 -15.86
CA ALA A 107 1.25 7.86 -14.94
C ALA A 107 -0.17 7.67 -15.48
N ILE A 108 -1.12 7.32 -14.61
CA ILE A 108 -2.55 7.27 -14.99
C ILE A 108 -3.03 8.72 -15.10
N LYS A 109 -3.18 9.21 -16.33
CA LYS A 109 -3.59 10.60 -16.56
C LYS A 109 -5.04 10.86 -16.14
N THR A 110 -5.90 9.85 -16.28
CA THR A 110 -7.34 9.93 -16.02
C THR A 110 -7.80 8.63 -15.38
N TRP A 111 -8.60 8.76 -14.34
CA TRP A 111 -9.16 7.65 -13.58
C TRP A 111 -10.62 7.45 -13.95
N TYR A 112 -11.00 6.23 -14.32
CA TYR A 112 -12.37 5.87 -14.64
C TYR A 112 -13.30 6.15 -13.46
N ILE A 113 -12.88 5.78 -12.25
CA ILE A 113 -13.69 5.92 -11.03
C ILE A 113 -13.93 7.39 -10.61
N PHE A 114 -13.17 8.31 -11.19
CA PHE A 114 -13.35 9.76 -11.04
C PHE A 114 -13.96 10.40 -12.29
N GLY A 115 -14.75 9.64 -13.07
CA GLY A 115 -15.45 10.14 -14.24
C GLY A 115 -14.53 10.42 -15.43
N ASN A 116 -13.48 9.62 -15.60
CA ASN A 116 -12.43 9.80 -16.60
C ASN A 116 -11.70 11.16 -16.47
N GLN A 117 -11.55 11.66 -15.25
CA GLN A 117 -10.78 12.86 -14.92
C GLN A 117 -9.51 12.47 -14.15
N PRO A 118 -8.49 13.34 -14.07
CA PRO A 118 -7.41 13.15 -13.11
C PRO A 118 -7.98 13.00 -11.69
N ALA A 119 -7.40 12.09 -10.90
CA ALA A 119 -7.88 11.85 -9.54
C ALA A 119 -7.75 13.12 -8.66
N ASN A 120 -6.75 13.97 -8.93
CA ASN A 120 -6.57 15.30 -8.31
C ASN A 120 -6.69 15.27 -6.77
N SER A 121 -6.28 14.15 -6.17
CA SER A 121 -6.51 13.87 -4.76
C SER A 121 -5.19 13.69 -4.01
N ILE A 122 -5.22 14.01 -2.72
CA ILE A 122 -4.15 13.65 -1.78
C ILE A 122 -4.82 12.86 -0.67
N LEU A 123 -4.32 11.66 -0.39
CA LEU A 123 -4.76 10.90 0.78
C LEU A 123 -3.91 11.29 1.99
N VAL A 124 -4.56 11.55 3.11
CA VAL A 124 -3.90 12.02 4.32
C VAL A 124 -4.27 11.11 5.48
N SER A 125 -3.27 10.62 6.21
CA SER A 125 -3.50 9.77 7.39
C SER A 125 -2.31 9.83 8.36
N THR A 126 -2.58 9.53 9.63
CA THR A 126 -1.54 9.19 10.62
C THR A 126 -1.42 7.66 10.81
N ASP A 127 -2.35 6.89 10.28
CA ASP A 127 -2.37 5.43 10.28
C ASP A 127 -1.90 4.90 8.90
N PRO A 128 -0.74 4.23 8.82
CA PRO A 128 -0.22 3.70 7.56
C PRO A 128 -1.00 2.52 7.00
N VAL A 129 -1.62 1.70 7.86
CA VAL A 129 -2.40 0.54 7.42
C VAL A 129 -3.72 1.01 6.84
N ALA A 130 -4.38 1.98 7.48
CA ALA A 130 -5.64 2.51 6.99
C ALA A 130 -5.48 3.23 5.64
N LEU A 131 -4.41 4.02 5.49
CA LEU A 131 -4.12 4.69 4.22
C LEU A 131 -3.82 3.70 3.11
N ASP A 132 -2.97 2.69 3.38
CA ASP A 132 -2.65 1.69 2.37
C ASP A 132 -3.89 0.85 2.01
N CYS A 133 -4.78 0.57 2.98
CA CYS A 133 -6.05 -0.10 2.74
C CYS A 133 -6.94 0.68 1.75
N VAL A 134 -7.20 1.97 2.02
CA VAL A 134 -8.02 2.81 1.13
C VAL A 134 -7.39 2.95 -0.25
N ALA A 135 -6.07 3.11 -0.32
CA ALA A 135 -5.37 3.22 -1.60
C ALA A 135 -5.38 1.90 -2.39
N VAL A 136 -5.36 0.74 -1.72
CA VAL A 136 -5.60 -0.56 -2.37
C VAL A 136 -7.03 -0.63 -2.90
N ASP A 137 -8.04 -0.23 -2.13
CA ASP A 137 -9.44 -0.21 -2.59
C ASP A 137 -9.60 0.64 -3.87
N LEU A 138 -9.02 1.84 -3.90
CA LEU A 138 -9.02 2.71 -5.08
C LEU A 138 -8.38 2.03 -6.30
N LEU A 139 -7.24 1.37 -6.12
CA LEU A 139 -6.56 0.66 -7.21
C LEU A 139 -7.35 -0.58 -7.68
N ARG A 140 -8.03 -1.30 -6.78
CA ARG A 140 -8.89 -2.44 -7.16
C ARG A 140 -10.03 -2.00 -8.06
N LEU A 141 -10.61 -0.82 -7.80
CA LEU A 141 -11.67 -0.26 -8.62
C LEU A 141 -11.14 0.30 -9.95
N GLU A 142 -9.94 0.90 -9.97
CA GLU A 142 -9.41 1.59 -11.15
C GLU A 142 -8.72 0.67 -12.16
N LEU A 143 -7.87 -0.27 -11.71
CA LEU A 143 -7.00 -1.05 -12.60
C LEU A 143 -7.73 -1.90 -13.67
N PRO A 144 -8.93 -2.46 -13.42
CA PRO A 144 -9.70 -3.14 -14.46
C PRO A 144 -9.97 -2.24 -15.68
N HIS A 145 -10.10 -0.92 -15.47
CA HIS A 145 -10.37 0.05 -16.54
C HIS A 145 -9.11 0.60 -17.23
N GLN A 146 -7.94 0.43 -16.61
CA GLN A 146 -6.68 0.95 -17.15
C GLN A 146 -5.95 -0.07 -18.03
N ASN A 147 -5.83 -1.31 -17.56
CA ASN A 147 -5.04 -2.34 -18.23
C ASN A 147 -5.64 -3.75 -18.07
N ASN A 148 -6.95 -3.84 -17.82
CA ASN A 148 -7.67 -5.09 -17.57
C ASN A 148 -7.02 -5.93 -16.44
N ARG A 149 -6.38 -5.26 -15.48
CA ARG A 149 -5.75 -5.92 -14.34
C ARG A 149 -6.73 -5.92 -13.18
N ASN A 150 -7.24 -7.10 -12.87
CA ASN A 150 -8.07 -7.28 -11.69
C ASN A 150 -7.21 -7.62 -10.47
N LEU A 151 -7.63 -7.12 -9.32
CA LEU A 151 -7.05 -7.41 -8.01
C LEU A 151 -8.11 -8.16 -7.17
N ASP A 152 -8.62 -9.25 -7.74
CA ASP A 152 -9.72 -10.03 -7.17
C ASP A 152 -9.23 -11.03 -6.10
N ASP A 153 -7.93 -11.36 -6.13
CA ASP A 153 -7.31 -12.19 -5.11
C ASP A 153 -7.22 -11.41 -3.79
N LEU A 154 -8.13 -11.69 -2.86
CA LEU A 154 -8.23 -10.99 -1.57
C LEU A 154 -6.96 -11.10 -0.71
N ARG A 155 -6.05 -12.04 -1.04
CA ARG A 155 -4.73 -12.14 -0.40
C ARG A 155 -3.87 -10.90 -0.63
N VAL A 156 -4.22 -10.01 -1.55
CA VAL A 156 -3.58 -8.69 -1.70
C VAL A 156 -3.71 -7.80 -0.44
N TYR A 157 -4.57 -8.15 0.51
CA TYR A 157 -4.67 -7.50 1.82
C TYR A 157 -3.91 -8.22 2.93
N ASP A 158 -3.32 -9.40 2.70
CA ASP A 158 -2.70 -10.20 3.76
C ASP A 158 -1.62 -9.41 4.51
N PHE A 159 -0.85 -8.56 3.82
CA PHE A 159 0.14 -7.69 4.45
C PHE A 159 -0.48 -6.62 5.37
N LEU A 160 -1.67 -6.10 5.04
CA LEU A 160 -2.38 -5.12 5.86
C LEU A 160 -2.90 -5.77 7.14
N PHE A 161 -3.41 -6.99 7.07
CA PHE A 161 -3.80 -7.72 8.28
C PHE A 161 -2.58 -8.13 9.12
N CYS A 162 -1.47 -8.53 8.50
CA CYS A 162 -0.21 -8.75 9.24
C CYS A 162 0.25 -7.45 9.95
N ALA A 163 0.12 -6.30 9.28
CA ALA A 163 0.46 -5.00 9.86
C ALA A 163 -0.48 -4.61 11.00
N GLN A 164 -1.78 -4.85 10.85
CA GLN A 164 -2.77 -4.63 11.91
C GLN A 164 -2.49 -5.52 13.13
N GLU A 165 -2.25 -6.82 12.92
CA GLU A 165 -1.91 -7.78 13.98
C GLU A 165 -0.60 -7.40 14.70
N ALA A 166 0.30 -6.70 14.00
CA ALA A 166 1.52 -6.11 14.54
C ALA A 166 1.31 -4.77 15.28
N GLY A 167 0.08 -4.24 15.33
CA GLY A 167 -0.25 -2.96 15.95
C GLY A 167 0.36 -1.76 15.22
N LEU A 168 0.40 -1.80 13.88
CA LEU A 168 0.82 -0.68 13.03
C LEU A 168 -0.34 0.23 12.60
N GLY A 169 -1.58 -0.24 12.73
CA GLY A 169 -2.77 0.49 12.29
C GLY A 169 -3.96 -0.43 12.07
N VAL A 170 -4.98 0.07 11.36
CA VAL A 170 -6.24 -0.63 11.09
C VAL A 170 -6.42 -0.90 9.59
N CYS A 171 -6.77 -2.13 9.24
CA CYS A 171 -7.23 -2.52 7.91
C CYS A 171 -8.76 -2.67 7.93
N GLU A 172 -9.43 -2.28 6.85
CA GLU A 172 -10.88 -2.45 6.74
C GLU A 172 -11.28 -3.92 6.59
N GLY A 173 -12.35 -4.31 7.29
CA GLY A 173 -13.01 -5.60 7.15
C GLY A 173 -12.28 -6.74 7.86
N THR A 174 -12.31 -7.92 7.25
CA THR A 174 -11.69 -9.14 7.80
C THR A 174 -10.88 -9.85 6.73
N ARG A 175 -9.99 -10.79 7.10
CA ARG A 175 -9.23 -11.59 6.12
C ARG A 175 -10.13 -12.32 5.10
N GLY A 176 -11.37 -12.66 5.47
CA GLY A 176 -12.34 -13.31 4.57
C GLY A 176 -13.18 -12.33 3.72
N ASN A 177 -13.22 -11.05 4.11
CA ASN A 177 -13.90 -9.99 3.37
C ASN A 177 -13.19 -8.65 3.64
N PRO A 178 -12.05 -8.40 2.97
CA PRO A 178 -11.20 -7.26 3.27
C PRO A 178 -11.48 -6.06 2.35
N GLY A 179 -11.13 -4.88 2.85
CA GLY A 179 -11.31 -3.62 2.13
C GLY A 179 -12.71 -3.04 2.29
N GLY A 180 -12.88 -1.82 1.80
CA GLY A 180 -14.15 -1.10 1.78
C GLY A 180 -14.48 -0.52 0.40
N ASP A 181 -15.47 0.38 0.36
CA ASP A 181 -15.82 1.14 -0.83
C ASP A 181 -15.56 2.66 -0.61
N PRO A 182 -14.48 3.23 -1.18
CA PRO A 182 -14.16 4.66 -1.05
C PRO A 182 -15.09 5.59 -1.83
N LEU A 183 -15.96 5.05 -2.70
CA LEU A 183 -16.90 5.81 -3.52
C LEU A 183 -18.34 5.73 -3.00
N GLN A 184 -18.62 4.83 -2.06
CA GLN A 184 -19.96 4.67 -1.48
C GLN A 184 -20.43 5.96 -0.79
N THR A 185 -21.66 6.40 -1.10
CA THR A 185 -22.26 7.61 -0.53
C THR A 185 -23.25 7.30 0.60
N PRO A 186 -23.30 8.11 1.68
CA PRO A 186 -22.41 9.24 1.97
C PRO A 186 -20.96 8.76 2.14
N TYR A 187 -19.98 9.55 1.66
CA TYR A 187 -18.57 9.15 1.68
C TYR A 187 -18.15 8.74 3.09
N GLY A 188 -17.50 7.58 3.20
CA GLY A 188 -17.17 6.93 4.47
C GLY A 188 -18.10 5.79 4.85
N SER A 189 -19.31 5.70 4.27
CA SER A 189 -20.26 4.62 4.59
C SER A 189 -19.85 3.23 4.09
N GLY A 190 -18.85 3.15 3.21
CA GLY A 190 -18.24 1.89 2.78
C GLY A 190 -17.18 1.35 3.74
N TYR A 191 -16.95 2.01 4.88
CA TYR A 191 -15.98 1.61 5.89
C TYR A 191 -16.65 1.49 7.27
N SER A 192 -16.30 0.44 8.01
CA SER A 192 -16.77 0.15 9.37
C SER A 192 -15.64 0.20 10.40
N ASN A 193 -14.40 -0.13 10.01
CA ASN A 193 -13.23 -0.11 10.88
C ASN A 193 -12.39 1.15 10.69
N ILE A 194 -12.35 1.70 9.48
CA ILE A 194 -11.65 2.94 9.14
C ILE A 194 -12.63 4.12 9.15
N THR A 195 -12.25 5.23 9.79
CA THR A 195 -12.96 6.49 9.60
C THR A 195 -12.45 7.18 8.34
N TYR A 196 -13.22 7.09 7.26
CA TYR A 196 -12.91 7.74 5.99
C TYR A 196 -13.76 9.00 5.80
N VAL A 197 -13.10 10.12 5.51
CA VAL A 197 -13.74 11.41 5.23
C VAL A 197 -13.22 11.92 3.90
N ARG A 198 -14.15 12.26 3.01
CA ARG A 198 -13.84 12.95 1.75
C ARG A 198 -14.22 14.43 1.87
N ILE A 199 -13.28 15.29 1.48
CA ILE A 199 -13.47 16.73 1.44
C ILE A 199 -13.33 17.15 -0.02
N ASP A 200 -14.46 17.48 -0.65
CA ASP A 200 -14.48 18.07 -1.98
C ASP A 200 -14.21 19.59 -1.88
N ARG A 201 -13.52 20.14 -2.88
CA ARG A 201 -13.26 21.59 -3.00
C ARG A 201 -14.29 22.26 -3.90
#